data_AF-A0A9Q0JIQ1-F1
#
_entry.id   AF-A0A9Q0JIQ1-F1
#
_cell.length_a   1.000
_cell.length_b   1.000
_cell.length_c   1.000
_cell.angle_alpha   90.00
_cell.angle_beta   90.00
_cell.angle_gamma   90.00
#
_symmetry.space_group_name_H-M   'P 1'
#
loop_
_entity.id
_entity.type
_entity.pdbx_description
1 polymer ?
#
loop_
_entity_poly.entity_id
_entity_poly.type
_entity_poly.pdbx_seq_one_letter_code
_entity_poly.pdbx_strand_id
1 'polypeptide(L)' 'MRIAVEVDLLQPLKGKVEMQDETYNVEYEGLPTVCYNCRCVDHYIAACPLLRGLKNPA' A
#
# COMPACT_ATOMS: atom_id res chain seq x y z
N MET A 1 12.99 -18.35 -2.29
CA MET A 1 12.13 -18.62 -1.11
C MET A 1 11.00 -17.60 -1.11
N ARG A 2 9.75 -18.00 -0.96
CA ARG A 2 8.60 -17.09 -0.82
C ARG A 2 7.98 -17.33 0.55
N ILE A 3 7.73 -16.27 1.30
CA ILE A 3 7.18 -16.34 2.66
C ILE A 3 5.87 -15.56 2.64
N ALA A 4 4.81 -16.16 3.19
CA ALA A 4 3.56 -15.44 3.44
C ALA A 4 3.66 -14.75 4.79
N VAL A 5 3.34 -13.47 4.84
CA VAL A 5 3.34 -12.66 6.07
C VAL A 5 2.03 -11.89 6.16
N GLU A 6 1.53 -11.73 7.38
CA GLU A 6 0.47 -10.78 7.65
C GLU A 6 1.07 -9.39 7.85
N VAL A 7 0.45 -8.37 7.24
CA VAL A 7 0.92 -6.98 7.35
C VAL A 7 -0.23 -6.05 7.68
N ASP A 8 0.02 -5.12 8.59
CA ASP A 8 -0.88 -4.01 8.89
C ASP A 8 -0.59 -2.84 7.94
N LEU A 9 -1.49 -2.59 6.99
CA LEU A 9 -1.36 -1.51 6.01
C LEU A 9 -1.60 -0.11 6.59
N LEU A 10 -2.01 -0.01 7.86
CA LEU A 10 -2.05 1.27 8.58
C LEU A 10 -0.66 1.70 9.07
N GLN A 11 0.33 0.80 9.02
CA GLN A 11 1.71 1.09 9.36
C GLN A 11 2.60 1.15 8.11
N PRO A 12 3.71 1.92 8.16
CA PRO A 12 4.69 1.92 7.08
C PRO A 12 5.27 0.52 6.85
N LEU A 13 5.28 0.07 5.59
CA LEU A 13 5.89 -1.19 5.19
C LEU A 13 7.39 -1.20 5.49
N LYS A 14 7.92 -2.36 5.84
CA LYS A 14 9.35 -2.55 6.11
C LYS A 14 10.04 -3.03 4.84
N GLY A 15 10.98 -2.25 4.34
CA GLY A 15 11.76 -2.63 3.15
C GLY A 15 12.85 -3.68 3.43
N LYS A 16 13.13 -3.98 4.71
CA LYS A 16 14.13 -4.95 5.14
C LYS A 16 13.65 -5.72 6.38
N VAL A 17 14.02 -6.98 6.47
CA VAL A 17 13.80 -7.83 7.64
C VAL A 17 15.08 -8.54 8.03
N GLU A 18 15.25 -8.78 9.33
CA GLU A 18 16.36 -9.55 9.87
C GLU A 18 15.86 -10.95 10.22
N MET A 19 16.53 -11.97 9.67
CA MET A 19 16.24 -13.38 9.92
C MET A 19 17.57 -14.12 9.99
N GLN A 20 17.77 -14.93 11.05
CA GLN A 20 19.00 -15.72 11.22
C GLN A 20 20.28 -14.89 11.11
N ASP A 21 20.32 -13.72 11.76
CA ASP A 21 21.46 -12.79 11.74
C ASP A 21 21.82 -12.22 10.35
N GLU A 22 20.96 -12.41 9.34
CA GLU A 22 21.09 -11.82 8.02
C GLU A 22 19.95 -10.83 7.73
N THR A 23 20.28 -9.76 7.00
CA THR A 23 19.30 -8.76 6.55
C THR A 23 18.90 -9.02 5.10
N TYR A 24 17.59 -9.17 4.86
CA TYR A 24 17.03 -9.40 3.55
C TYR A 24 16.21 -8.18 3.10
N ASN A 25 16.30 -7.83 1.82
CA ASN A 25 15.37 -6.87 1.21
C ASN A 25 14.00 -7.53 1.02
N VAL A 26 12.94 -6.75 1.23
CA VAL A 26 11.56 -7.23 1.12
C VAL A 26 10.94 -6.67 -0.16
N GLU A 27 10.43 -7.58 -1.00
CA GLU A 27 9.52 -7.25 -2.09
C GLU A 27 8.14 -7.80 -1.73
N TYR A 28 7.14 -6.92 -1.72
CA TYR A 28 5.76 -7.30 -1.47
C TYR A 28 5.04 -7.54 -2.81
N GLU A 29 4.68 -8.79 -3.08
CA GLU A 29 3.84 -9.15 -4.22
C GLU A 29 2.35 -9.06 -3.82
N GLY A 30 1.50 -8.52 -4.70
CA GLY A 30 0.04 -8.59 -4.53
C GLY A 30 -0.58 -7.64 -3.50
N LEU A 31 0.12 -6.60 -3.06
CA LEU A 31 -0.49 -5.58 -2.19
C LEU A 31 -1.63 -4.85 -2.91
N PRO A 32 -2.77 -4.60 -2.23
CA PRO A 32 -3.84 -3.80 -2.79
C PRO A 32 -3.35 -2.38 -3.05
N THR A 33 -3.85 -1.77 -4.12
CA THR A 33 -3.54 -0.37 -4.41
C THR A 33 -4.19 0.52 -3.35
N VAL A 34 -3.40 1.18 -2.52
CA VAL A 34 -3.91 2.14 -1.53
C VAL A 34 -3.96 3.54 -2.13
N CYS A 35 -5.10 4.20 -2.01
CA CYS A 35 -5.28 5.58 -2.44
C CYS A 35 -4.70 6.55 -1.40
N TYR A 36 -3.65 7.29 -1.75
CA TYR A 36 -3.03 8.28 -0.85
C TYR A 36 -3.92 9.49 -0.50
N ASN A 37 -5.04 9.69 -1.21
CA ASN A 37 -6.00 10.77 -0.90
C ASN A 37 -7.04 10.36 0.16
N CYS A 38 -7.67 9.19 0.00
CA CYS A 38 -8.77 8.75 0.87
C CYS A 38 -8.43 7.58 1.80
N ARG A 39 -7.24 7.00 1.65
CA ARG A 39 -6.74 5.83 2.40
C ARG A 39 -7.55 4.54 2.21
N CYS A 40 -8.46 4.49 1.24
CA CYS A 40 -9.13 3.26 0.83
C CYS A 40 -8.26 2.42 -0.11
N VAL A 41 -8.56 1.13 -0.17
CA VAL A 41 -7.95 0.16 -1.10
C VAL A 41 -8.64 0.18 -2.47
N ASP A 42 -8.05 -0.53 -3.44
CA ASP A 42 -8.56 -0.83 -4.77
C ASP A 42 -8.64 0.33 -5.77
N HIS A 43 -7.97 1.45 -5.52
CA HIS A 43 -7.83 2.49 -6.54
C HIS A 43 -6.62 3.41 -6.34
N TYR A 44 -6.07 3.90 -7.45
CA TYR A 44 -5.07 4.98 -7.44
C TYR A 44 -5.71 6.33 -7.12
N ILE A 45 -4.89 7.28 -6.65
CA ILE A 45 -5.31 8.66 -6.39
C ILE A 45 -6.05 9.28 -7.59
N ALA A 46 -5.60 9.03 -8.82
CA ALA A 46 -6.23 9.54 -10.05
C ALA A 46 -7.69 9.10 -10.23
N ALA A 47 -8.08 7.95 -9.65
CA ALA A 47 -9.43 7.42 -9.72
C ALA A 47 -10.26 7.70 -8.46
N CYS A 48 -9.71 8.42 -7.47
CA CYS A 48 -10.33 8.61 -6.16
C CYS A 48 -11.71 9.27 -6.27
N PRO A 49 -12.79 8.65 -5.75
CA PRO A 49 -14.13 9.21 -5.83
C PRO A 49 -14.26 10.51 -5.03
N LEU A 50 -13.48 10.67 -3.96
CA LEU A 50 -13.45 11.91 -3.17
C LEU A 50 -12.79 13.08 -3.93
N LEU A 51 -11.87 12.81 -4.87
CA LEU A 51 -11.36 13.86 -5.76
C LEU A 51 -12.37 14.25 -6.83
N ARG A 52 -13.24 13.33 -7.26
CA ARG A 52 -14.30 13.61 -8.24
C ARG A 52 -15.43 14.46 -7.66
N GLY A 53 -15.64 14.42 -6.34
CA GLY A 53 -16.61 15.28 -5.64
C GLY A 53 -16.29 16.78 -5.69
N LEU A 54 -15.08 17.17 -6.10
CA LEU A 54 -14.67 18.57 -6.29
C LEU A 54 -14.80 19.05 -7.74
N LYS A 55 -15.29 18.22 -8.66
CA LYS A 55 -15.70 18.70 -9.99
C LYS A 55 -17.04 19.40 -9.85
N ASN A 56 -17.00 20.64 -9.37
CA ASN A 56 -18.12 21.55 -9.44
C ASN A 56 -18.47 21.73 -10.94
N PRO A 57 -19.69 21.38 -11.40
CA PRO A 57 -20.16 21.88 -12.69
C PRO A 57 -20.52 23.35 -12.49
N ALA A 58 -19.58 24.24 -12.78
CA ALA A 58 -19.85 25.66 -13.01
C ALA A 58 -19.81 25.91 -14.51
#